data_AF-A0A7S2B248-F1
#
_entry.id   AF-A0A7S2B248-F1
#
_cell.length_a   1.000
_cell.length_b   1.000
_cell.length_c   1.000
_cell.angle_alpha   90.00
_cell.angle_beta   90.00
_cell.angle_gamma   90.00
#
_symmetry.space_group_name_H-M   'P 1'
#
loop_
_entity.id
_entity.type
_entity.pdbx_description
1 polymer ?
#
loop_
_entity_poly.entity_id
_entity_poly.type
_entity_poly.pdbx_seq_one_letter_code
_entity_poly.pdbx_strand_id
1 'polypeptide(L)'
;FDEEPTQVQLQLLTATVKLFLKQPADTQEMVQRVLNMATEESDNPDLRDRGFVYWRLLSTNPEAAKAVVLAEKPNIADDTFSLEPELLALLVQDMATLASIYHKPASAFVMKSSGLGESKDEDEDDEYYEDGDEGEEGGAAA
;
A
#
# COMPACT_ATOMS: atom_id res chain seq x y z
N PHE A 1 24.18 2.39 18.75
CA PHE A 1 23.32 1.32 18.22
C PHE A 1 21.89 1.62 18.60
N ASP A 2 21.58 1.79 19.89
CA ASP A 2 20.20 2.02 20.37
C ASP A 2 19.63 3.41 20.02
N GLU A 3 20.50 4.41 19.87
CA GLU A 3 20.10 5.77 19.46
C GLU A 3 19.67 5.86 17.98
N GLU A 4 19.93 4.82 17.19
CA GLU A 4 19.62 4.79 15.76
C GLU A 4 18.18 4.32 15.50
N PRO A 5 17.54 4.78 14.40
CA PRO A 5 16.26 4.23 13.98
C PRO A 5 16.33 2.72 13.72
N THR A 6 15.23 2.00 13.96
CA THR A 6 15.16 0.54 13.76
C THR A 6 15.65 0.08 12.39
N GLN A 7 15.31 0.82 11.33
CA GLN A 7 15.78 0.52 9.98
C GLN A 7 17.32 0.55 9.89
N VAL A 8 17.96 1.50 10.55
CA VAL A 8 19.43 1.63 10.58
C VAL A 8 20.04 0.51 11.42
N GLN A 9 19.46 0.18 12.58
CA GLN A 9 19.90 -0.95 13.41
C GLN A 9 19.89 -2.28 12.64
N LEU A 10 18.81 -2.55 11.89
CA LEU A 10 18.71 -3.74 11.04
C LEU A 10 19.77 -3.79 9.93
N GLN A 11 20.09 -2.63 9.33
CA GLN A 11 21.15 -2.54 8.33
C GLN A 11 22.53 -2.72 8.97
N LEU A 12 22.78 -2.14 10.14
CA LEU A 12 24.04 -2.31 10.89
C LEU A 12 24.26 -3.76 11.30
N LEU A 13 23.23 -4.44 11.79
CA LEU A 13 23.27 -5.87 12.09
C LEU A 13 23.66 -6.68 10.84
N THR A 14 22.96 -6.46 9.74
CA THR A 14 23.21 -7.18 8.48
C THR A 14 24.59 -6.83 7.88
N ALA A 15 25.02 -5.57 7.96
CA ALA A 15 26.32 -5.12 7.46
C ALA A 15 27.47 -5.74 8.26
N THR A 16 27.37 -5.75 9.58
CA THR A 16 28.37 -6.36 10.47
C THR A 16 28.50 -7.86 10.21
N VAL A 17 27.38 -8.58 10.05
CA VAL A 17 27.41 -10.01 9.70
C VAL A 17 28.04 -10.25 8.33
N LYS A 18 27.70 -9.44 7.31
CA LYS A 18 28.34 -9.53 5.98
C LYS A 18 29.84 -9.25 6.04
N LEU A 19 30.26 -8.27 6.83
CA LEU A 19 31.67 -7.93 7.02
C LEU A 19 32.41 -9.09 7.69
N PHE A 20 31.84 -9.69 8.73
CA PHE A 20 32.39 -10.88 9.38
C PHE A 20 32.57 -12.07 8.44
N LEU A 21 31.58 -12.34 7.58
CA LEU A 21 31.68 -13.42 6.59
C LEU A 21 32.74 -13.16 5.50
N LYS A 22 33.20 -11.91 5.33
CA LYS A 22 34.27 -11.53 4.41
C LYS A 22 35.65 -11.48 5.07
N GLN A 23 35.74 -10.99 6.30
CA GLN A 23 36.99 -10.77 7.04
C GLN A 23 36.88 -11.22 8.50
N PRO A 24 36.77 -12.52 8.78
CA PRO A 24 36.45 -13.02 10.12
C PRO A 24 37.53 -12.72 11.17
N ALA A 25 38.80 -12.66 10.78
CA ALA A 25 39.93 -12.45 11.70
C ALA A 25 39.89 -11.09 12.42
N ASP A 26 39.47 -10.03 11.72
CA ASP A 26 39.55 -8.66 12.24
C ASP A 26 38.22 -8.16 12.82
N THR A 27 37.13 -8.92 12.65
CA THR A 27 35.76 -8.42 12.86
C THR A 27 34.95 -9.26 13.84
N GLN A 28 35.57 -10.27 14.45
CA GLN A 28 34.93 -11.18 15.40
C GLN A 28 34.35 -10.45 16.63
N GLU A 29 35.10 -9.52 17.23
CA GLU A 29 34.62 -8.74 18.39
C GLU A 29 33.43 -7.86 18.00
N MET A 30 33.49 -7.23 16.82
CA MET A 30 32.44 -6.34 16.33
C MET A 30 31.12 -7.09 16.13
N VAL A 31 31.15 -8.27 15.49
CA VAL A 31 29.93 -9.06 15.28
C VAL A 31 29.33 -9.59 16.58
N GLN A 32 30.16 -10.00 17.53
CA GLN A 32 29.69 -10.43 18.85
C GLN A 32 29.01 -9.29 19.60
N ARG A 33 29.61 -8.10 19.61
CA ARG A 33 29.03 -6.92 20.26
C ARG A 33 27.68 -6.53 19.64
N VAL A 34 27.59 -6.48 18.31
CA VAL A 34 26.34 -6.13 17.61
C VAL A 34 25.26 -7.18 17.81
N LEU A 35 25.62 -8.47 17.83
CA LEU A 35 24.67 -9.53 18.13
C LEU A 35 24.15 -9.43 19.57
N ASN A 36 25.01 -9.19 20.56
CA ASN A 36 24.58 -9.00 21.95
C ASN A 36 23.61 -7.82 22.10
N MET A 37 23.93 -6.65 21.51
CA MET A 37 23.03 -5.50 21.51
C MET A 37 21.68 -5.85 20.86
N ALA A 38 21.69 -6.59 19.75
CA ALA A 38 20.46 -6.99 19.06
C ALA A 38 19.63 -8.05 19.83
N THR A 39 20.26 -8.99 20.54
CA THR A 39 19.55 -10.12 21.18
C THR A 39 19.18 -9.87 22.64
N GLU A 40 20.02 -9.17 23.39
CA GLU A 40 19.85 -8.98 24.84
C GLU A 40 19.31 -7.59 25.19
N GLU A 41 19.77 -6.55 24.50
CA GLU A 41 19.48 -5.16 24.86
C GLU A 41 18.29 -4.57 24.07
N SER A 42 18.04 -5.06 22.84
CA SER A 42 16.94 -4.55 22.01
C SER A 42 15.56 -5.03 22.45
N ASP A 43 14.60 -4.11 22.55
CA ASP A 43 13.17 -4.34 22.79
C ASP A 43 12.38 -4.62 21.49
N ASN A 44 12.98 -4.41 20.33
CA ASN A 44 12.35 -4.62 19.03
C ASN A 44 12.32 -6.12 18.67
N PRO A 45 11.13 -6.74 18.53
CA PRO A 45 11.04 -8.18 18.27
C PRO A 45 11.60 -8.60 16.90
N ASP A 46 11.50 -7.76 15.86
CA ASP A 46 12.05 -8.05 14.53
C ASP A 46 13.59 -8.03 14.55
N LEU A 47 14.17 -7.02 15.21
CA LEU A 47 15.63 -6.93 15.36
C LEU A 47 16.19 -8.11 16.17
N ARG A 48 15.51 -8.47 17.26
CA ARG A 48 15.89 -9.59 18.14
C ARG A 48 15.81 -10.93 17.41
N ASP A 49 14.73 -11.20 16.68
CA ASP A 49 14.59 -12.44 15.92
C ASP A 49 15.67 -12.55 14.85
N ARG A 50 15.89 -11.47 14.09
CA ARG A 50 16.95 -11.43 13.07
C ARG A 50 18.34 -11.62 13.67
N GLY A 51 18.59 -11.06 14.85
CA GLY A 51 19.81 -11.29 15.63
C GLY A 51 20.01 -12.77 15.97
N PHE A 52 18.98 -13.45 16.50
CA PHE A 52 19.07 -14.88 16.79
C PHE A 52 19.21 -15.76 15.55
N VAL A 53 18.56 -15.41 14.43
CA VAL A 53 18.75 -16.12 13.15
C VAL A 53 20.21 -16.04 12.71
N TYR A 54 20.82 -14.85 12.71
CA TYR A 54 22.24 -14.70 12.39
C TYR A 54 23.14 -15.43 13.39
N TRP A 55 22.86 -15.33 14.68
CA TRP A 55 23.63 -16.03 15.72
C TRP A 55 23.66 -17.53 15.48
N ARG A 56 22.49 -18.14 15.29
CA ARG A 56 22.35 -19.59 15.05
C ARG A 56 23.04 -19.99 13.76
N LEU A 57 22.87 -19.21 12.69
CA LEU A 57 23.48 -19.49 11.40
C LEU A 57 25.01 -19.47 11.47
N LEU A 58 25.59 -18.44 12.09
CA LEU A 58 27.04 -18.29 12.27
C LEU A 58 27.62 -19.36 13.20
N SER A 59 26.91 -19.71 14.28
CA SER A 59 27.37 -20.69 15.26
C SER A 59 27.22 -22.14 14.81
N THR A 60 26.30 -22.42 13.87
CA THR A 60 26.04 -23.79 13.39
C THR A 60 26.91 -24.15 12.19
N ASN A 61 26.95 -23.29 11.16
CA ASN A 61 27.69 -23.58 9.93
C ASN A 61 28.10 -22.28 9.21
N PRO A 62 29.38 -21.86 9.30
CA PRO A 62 29.84 -20.63 8.67
C PRO A 62 29.87 -20.70 7.14
N GLU A 63 30.04 -21.89 6.53
CA GLU A 63 29.97 -22.04 5.06
C GLU A 63 28.54 -21.83 4.56
N ALA A 64 27.55 -22.44 5.24
CA ALA A 64 26.14 -22.21 4.93
C ALA A 64 25.74 -20.75 5.16
N ALA A 65 26.25 -20.13 6.23
CA ALA A 65 26.02 -18.71 6.50
C ALA A 65 26.49 -17.84 5.33
N LYS A 66 27.66 -18.13 4.77
CA LYS A 66 28.19 -17.43 3.60
C LYS A 66 27.32 -17.63 2.37
N ALA A 67 26.90 -18.86 2.09
CA ALA A 67 26.04 -19.18 0.96
C ALA A 67 24.67 -18.50 1.03
N VAL A 68 24.10 -18.36 2.23
CA VAL A 68 22.78 -17.72 2.43
C VAL A 68 22.88 -16.19 2.44
N VAL A 69 23.78 -15.63 3.24
CA VAL A 69 23.83 -14.18 3.49
C VAL A 69 24.54 -13.41 2.36
N LEU A 70 25.55 -14.02 1.73
CA LEU A 70 26.28 -13.43 0.59
C LEU A 70 25.81 -13.99 -0.75
N ALA A 71 24.63 -14.62 -0.81
CA ALA A 71 24.02 -15.05 -2.06
C ALA A 71 23.92 -13.89 -3.06
N GLU A 72 24.12 -14.20 -4.34
CA GLU A 72 23.83 -13.25 -5.41
C GLU A 72 22.33 -12.94 -5.41
N LYS A 73 22.01 -11.66 -5.26
CA LYS A 73 20.62 -11.20 -5.27
C LYS A 73 20.19 -10.98 -6.71
N PRO A 74 18.95 -11.35 -7.08
CA PRO A 74 18.44 -11.06 -8.41
C PRO A 74 18.42 -9.55 -8.66
N ASN A 75 18.53 -9.17 -9.94
CA ASN A 75 18.38 -7.78 -10.34
C ASN A 75 16.99 -7.28 -9.98
N ILE A 76 16.92 -6.13 -9.31
CA ILE A 76 15.66 -5.47 -8.98
C ILE A 76 15.18 -4.79 -10.26
N ALA A 77 13.98 -5.14 -10.72
CA ALA A 77 13.31 -4.43 -11.80
C ALA A 77 12.78 -3.10 -11.27
N ASP A 78 12.86 -2.03 -12.07
CA ASP A 78 12.31 -0.73 -11.69
C ASP A 78 10.83 -0.65 -12.07
N ASP A 79 9.98 -0.59 -11.06
CA ASP A 79 8.53 -0.46 -11.16
C ASP A 79 8.02 0.86 -10.54
N THR A 80 8.92 1.84 -10.28
CA THR A 80 8.62 3.08 -9.54
C THR A 80 7.42 3.86 -10.09
N PHE A 81 7.21 3.82 -11.41
CA PHE A 81 6.11 4.52 -12.09
C PHE A 81 5.11 3.55 -12.74
N SER A 82 5.22 2.25 -12.44
CA SER A 82 4.28 1.26 -12.95
C SER A 82 2.96 1.37 -12.20
N LEU A 83 1.87 1.45 -12.95
CA LEU A 83 0.52 1.36 -12.40
C LEU A 83 0.00 -0.07 -12.58
N GLU A 84 -0.76 -0.55 -11.60
CA GLU A 84 -1.51 -1.79 -11.74
C GLU A 84 -2.43 -1.68 -12.97
N PRO A 85 -2.48 -2.68 -13.87
CA PRO A 85 -3.24 -2.59 -15.11
C PRO A 85 -4.72 -2.24 -14.92
N GLU A 86 -5.32 -2.71 -13.82
CA GLU A 86 -6.71 -2.42 -13.47
C GLU A 86 -6.91 -0.95 -13.08
N LEU A 87 -6.00 -0.41 -12.25
CA LEU A 87 -6.01 1.01 -11.89
C LEU A 87 -5.76 1.89 -13.11
N LEU A 88 -4.84 1.51 -13.99
CA LEU A 88 -4.55 2.24 -15.22
C LEU A 88 -5.78 2.31 -16.11
N ALA A 89 -6.49 1.20 -16.33
CA ALA A 89 -7.71 1.16 -17.13
C ALA A 89 -8.78 2.11 -16.57
N LEU A 90 -8.96 2.14 -15.25
CA LEU A 90 -9.88 3.05 -14.58
C LEU A 90 -9.46 4.53 -14.76
N LEU A 91 -8.18 4.84 -14.58
CA LEU A 91 -7.67 6.21 -14.76
C LEU A 91 -7.75 6.68 -16.22
N VAL A 92 -7.67 5.77 -17.19
CA VAL A 92 -7.90 6.07 -18.61
C VAL A 92 -9.38 6.35 -18.89
N GLN A 93 -10.31 5.68 -18.21
CA GLN A 93 -11.74 5.99 -18.30
C GLN A 93 -12.04 7.35 -17.66
N ASP A 94 -11.39 7.68 -16.55
CA ASP A 94 -11.55 8.91 -15.79
C ASP A 94 -10.60 10.05 -16.28
N MET A 95 -10.18 10.01 -17.55
CA MET A 95 -9.37 11.07 -18.13
C MET A 95 -10.07 12.44 -18.01
N ALA A 96 -9.27 13.48 -17.81
CA ALA A 96 -9.75 14.85 -17.54
C ALA A 96 -10.53 15.05 -16.23
N THR A 97 -10.44 14.11 -15.28
CA THR A 97 -10.94 14.28 -13.91
C THR A 97 -9.81 14.41 -12.89
N LEU A 98 -10.14 14.79 -11.65
CA LEU A 98 -9.19 14.80 -10.52
C LEU A 98 -8.55 13.43 -10.25
N ALA A 99 -9.22 12.33 -10.61
CA ALA A 99 -8.67 10.98 -10.44
C ALA A 99 -7.39 10.80 -11.27
N SER A 100 -7.40 11.28 -12.51
CA SER A 100 -6.23 11.26 -13.41
C SER A 100 -5.07 12.15 -12.94
N ILE A 101 -5.35 13.21 -12.17
CA ILE A 101 -4.30 14.09 -11.61
C ILE A 101 -3.69 13.48 -10.34
N TYR A 102 -4.52 12.85 -9.50
CA TYR A 102 -4.06 12.24 -8.25
C TYR A 102 -3.51 10.83 -8.41
N HIS A 103 -3.62 10.23 -9.59
CA HIS A 103 -3.29 8.82 -9.86
C HIS A 103 -3.94 7.87 -8.83
N LYS A 104 -5.18 8.20 -8.46
CA LYS A 104 -5.96 7.46 -7.47
C LYS A 104 -7.40 7.36 -7.96
N PRO A 105 -8.10 6.25 -7.68
CA PRO A 105 -9.51 6.14 -8.01
C PRO A 105 -10.33 7.21 -7.24
N ALA A 106 -11.46 7.64 -7.81
CA ALA A 106 -12.32 8.64 -7.18
C ALA A 106 -12.74 8.27 -5.75
N SER A 107 -12.97 6.99 -5.49
CA SER A 107 -13.31 6.45 -4.16
C SER A 107 -12.25 6.70 -3.09
N ALA A 108 -10.99 6.92 -3.46
CA ALA A 108 -9.91 7.18 -2.51
C ALA A 108 -9.94 8.61 -1.94
N PHE A 109 -10.66 9.54 -2.58
CA PHE A 109 -10.70 10.94 -2.17
C PHE A 109 -12.11 11.55 -2.14
N VAL A 110 -13.11 10.91 -2.74
CA VAL A 110 -14.52 11.30 -2.61
C VAL A 110 -15.13 10.50 -1.47
N MET A 111 -15.31 11.15 -0.32
CA MET A 111 -16.15 10.60 0.74
C MET A 111 -17.61 10.68 0.28
N LYS A 112 -18.28 9.54 0.13
CA LYS A 112 -19.74 9.53 -0.02
C LYS A 112 -20.30 10.09 1.29
N SER A 113 -20.93 11.26 1.24
CA SER A 113 -21.65 11.81 2.38
C SER A 113 -22.81 10.90 2.72
N SER A 114 -22.57 9.89 3.55
CA SER A 114 -23.62 9.24 4.31
C SER A 114 -24.14 10.27 5.32
N GLY A 115 -25.04 11.16 4.90
CA GLY A 115 -25.76 12.02 5.84
C GLY A 115 -26.38 13.34 5.40
N LEU A 116 -26.32 13.79 4.14
CA LEU A 116 -26.98 15.06 3.76
C LEU A 116 -27.56 14.99 2.33
N GLY A 117 -28.89 14.86 2.24
CA GLY A 117 -29.68 15.20 1.06
C GLY A 117 -30.24 14.03 0.24
N GLU A 118 -31.20 13.26 0.79
CA GLU A 118 -32.29 12.75 -0.05
C GLU A 118 -33.17 13.95 -0.41
N SER A 119 -32.85 14.67 -1.49
CA SER A 119 -33.90 15.39 -2.20
C SER A 119 -34.71 14.32 -2.92
N LYS A 120 -35.89 14.01 -2.36
CA LYS A 120 -36.94 13.38 -3.13
C LYS A 120 -37.18 14.26 -4.35
N ASP A 121 -36.96 13.72 -5.53
CA ASP A 121 -37.57 14.23 -6.74
C ASP A 121 -39.09 14.06 -6.53
N GLU A 122 -39.76 15.12 -6.09
CA GLU A 122 -41.21 15.20 -6.15
C GLU A 122 -41.54 15.54 -7.60
N ASP A 123 -42.00 14.53 -8.34
CA ASP A 123 -42.57 14.69 -9.68
C ASP A 123 -43.70 15.73 -9.60
N GLU A 124 -43.49 16.90 -10.20
CA GLU A 124 -44.55 17.89 -10.44
C GLU A 124 -45.50 17.32 -11.50
N ASP A 125 -46.63 16.78 -11.05
CA ASP A 125 -47.76 16.40 -11.91
C ASP A 125 -48.35 17.66 -12.56
N ASP A 126 -47.95 17.95 -13.81
CA ASP A 126 -48.58 18.93 -14.68
C ASP A 126 -50.01 18.46 -15.07
N GLU A 127 -51.02 18.82 -14.28
CA GLU A 127 -52.44 18.67 -14.67
C GLU A 127 -52.78 19.63 -15.83
N TYR A 128 -52.77 19.11 -17.05
CA TYR A 128 -53.29 19.77 -18.25
C TYR A 128 -54.83 19.79 -18.22
N TYR A 129 -55.44 20.97 -18.05
CA TYR A 129 -56.88 21.15 -18.29
C TYR A 129 -57.10 21.34 -19.80
N GLU A 130 -57.68 20.34 -20.48
CA GLU A 130 -58.21 20.52 -21.83
C GLU A 130 -59.52 21.33 -21.76
N ASP A 131 -59.45 22.56 -22.27
CA ASP A 131 -60.58 23.43 -22.60
C ASP A 131 -61.36 22.81 -23.79
N GLY A 132 -62.53 22.24 -23.51
CA GLY A 132 -63.42 21.68 -24.51
C GLY A 132 -64.60 22.60 -24.76
N ASP A 133 -64.49 23.48 -25.75
CA ASP A 133 -65.62 24.23 -26.31
C ASP A 133 -65.94 23.80 -27.76
N GLU A 134 -67.21 24.01 -28.12
CA GLU A 134 -67.89 23.87 -29.41
C GLU A 134 -68.28 22.42 -29.80
N GLY A 135 -69.54 21.98 -29.86
CA GLY A 135 -70.79 22.67 -30.22
C GLY A 135 -71.16 22.33 -31.67
N GLU A 136 -72.18 21.48 -31.91
CA GLU A 136 -73.25 21.69 -32.91
C GLU A 136 -74.27 20.53 -33.03
N GLU A 137 -75.54 20.96 -32.94
CA GLU A 137 -76.79 20.55 -33.61
C GLU A 137 -77.13 19.10 -34.02
N GLY A 138 -78.37 18.72 -33.70
CA GLY A 138 -79.26 18.13 -34.71
C GLY A 138 -80.24 17.01 -34.31
N GLY A 139 -81.44 17.39 -33.83
CA GLY A 139 -82.73 16.86 -34.32
C GLY A 139 -83.32 15.55 -33.77
N ALA A 140 -84.52 15.66 -33.16
CA ALA A 140 -85.81 15.10 -33.67
C ALA A 140 -86.74 14.47 -32.60
N ALA A 141 -87.95 15.05 -32.52
CA ALA A 141 -89.28 14.43 -32.36
C ALA A 141 -89.61 13.59 -31.11
N ALA A 142 -90.49 14.11 -30.24
CA ALA A 142 -91.94 13.81 -30.21
C ALA A 142 -92.65 14.67 -29.16
#